data_AF-A0A532E6N4-F1
#
_entry.id   AF-A0A532E6N4-F1
#
_cell.length_a   1.000
_cell.length_b   1.000
_cell.length_c   1.000
_cell.angle_alpha   90.00
_cell.angle_beta   90.00
_cell.angle_gamma   90.00
#
_symmetry.space_group_name_H-M   'P 1'
#
loop_
_entity.id
_entity.type
_entity.pdbx_description
1 polymer ?
#
loop_
_entity_poly.entity_id
_entity_poly.type
_entity_poly.pdbx_seq_one_letter_code
_entity_poly.pdbx_strand_id
1 'polypeptide(L)' 'MGNLNNLVVEVQGVTFQFSESSMNQQWYRFLKMRPALRDVAFDGEGARANEIDLRFADRVIVRGRG' A
#
# COMPACT_ATOMS: atom_id res chain seq x y z
N MET A 1 10.21 11.67 15.35
CA MET A 1 8.80 11.88 15.73
C MET A 1 7.94 11.42 14.57
N GLY A 2 7.12 10.39 14.75
CA GLY A 2 6.22 9.93 13.69
C GLY A 2 5.25 11.04 13.31
N ASN A 3 5.03 11.23 12.02
CA ASN A 3 4.04 12.18 11.54
C ASN A 3 2.69 11.73 12.11
N LEU A 4 2.10 12.51 13.02
CA LEU A 4 0.89 12.15 13.81
C LEU A 4 -0.32 11.81 12.93
N ASN A 5 -0.26 12.11 11.63
CA ASN A 5 -1.33 11.90 10.66
C ASN A 5 -1.17 10.62 9.81
N ASN A 6 -0.19 9.77 10.11
CA ASN A 6 -0.01 8.49 9.40
C ASN A 6 -0.67 7.36 10.19
N LEU A 7 -1.58 6.64 9.54
CA LEU A 7 -2.08 5.35 10.03
C LEU A 7 -1.31 4.24 9.32
N VAL A 8 -0.71 3.34 10.10
CA VAL A 8 0.06 2.20 9.60
C VAL A 8 -0.65 0.91 9.98
N VAL A 9 -0.86 0.02 9.01
CA VAL A 9 -1.48 -1.29 9.21
C VAL A 9 -0.54 -2.35 8.67
N GLU A 10 -0.24 -3.39 9.45
CA GLU A 10 0.57 -4.52 9.00
C GLU A 10 -0.28 -5.78 8.86
N VAL A 11 -0.23 -6.43 7.70
CA VAL A 11 -0.95 -7.67 7.41
C VAL A 11 0.01 -8.64 6.74
N GLN A 12 0.27 -9.79 7.38
CA GLN A 12 1.10 -10.87 6.83
C GLN A 12 2.48 -10.39 6.33
N GLY A 13 3.11 -9.44 7.02
CA GLY A 13 4.41 -8.87 6.67
C GLY A 13 4.37 -7.80 5.57
N VAL A 14 3.18 -7.34 5.18
CA VAL A 14 2.98 -6.19 4.29
C VAL A 14 2.51 -5.00 5.12
N THR A 15 3.25 -3.91 5.04
CA THR A 15 2.91 -2.63 5.68
C THR A 15 2.10 -1.76 4.72
N PHE A 16 0.91 -1.33 5.16
CA PHE A 16 0.08 -0.35 4.47
C PHE A 16 0.21 0.99 5.17
N GLN A 17 0.51 2.05 4.41
CA GLN A 17 0.52 3.42 4.93
C GLN A 17 -0.67 4.20 4.41
N PHE A 18 -1.38 4.85 5.34
CA PHE A 18 -2.53 5.69 5.09
C PHE A 18 -2.33 7.08 5.70
N SER A 19 -3.08 8.04 5.18
CA SER A 19 -3.34 9.28 5.90
C SER A 19 -4.57 9.06 6.77
N GLU A 20 -4.48 9.37 8.07
CA GLU A 20 -5.53 9.05 9.05
C GLU A 20 -6.91 9.60 8.63
N SER A 21 -6.97 10.85 8.17
CA SER A 21 -8.19 11.52 7.73
C SER A 21 -8.85 10.94 6.48
N SER A 22 -8.19 10.01 5.77
CA SER A 22 -8.62 9.57 4.43
C SER A 22 -8.53 8.06 4.21
N MET A 23 -8.33 7.27 5.28
CA MET A 23 -8.13 5.81 5.20
C MET A 23 -9.17 5.11 4.31
N ASN A 24 -10.46 5.36 4.52
CA ASN A 24 -11.54 4.68 3.80
C ASN A 24 -11.48 4.93 2.28
N GLN A 25 -11.24 6.18 1.87
CA GLN A 25 -11.13 6.55 0.46
C GLN A 25 -9.88 5.93 -0.17
N GLN A 26 -8.75 5.98 0.53
CA GLN A 26 -7.48 5.42 0.09
C GLN A 26 -7.57 3.90 -0.07
N TRP A 27 -8.22 3.21 0.87
CA TRP A 27 -8.47 1.77 0.81
C TRP A 27 -9.37 1.40 -0.36
N TYR A 28 -10.47 2.12 -0.56
CA TYR A 28 -11.38 1.85 -1.68
C TYR A 28 -10.71 2.04 -3.04
N ARG A 29 -9.87 3.09 -3.18
CA ARG A 29 -9.07 3.30 -4.39
C ARG A 29 -8.10 2.13 -4.60
N PHE A 30 -7.37 1.71 -3.56
CA PHE A 30 -6.46 0.55 -3.63
C PHE A 30 -7.17 -0.71 -4.11
N LEU A 31 -8.35 -1.03 -3.56
CA LEU A 31 -9.12 -2.22 -3.98
C LEU A 31 -9.46 -2.20 -5.48
N LYS A 32 -9.74 -1.03 -6.06
CA LYS A 32 -9.97 -0.88 -7.51
C LYS A 32 -8.73 -1.14 -8.36
N MET A 33 -7.54 -0.76 -7.87
CA MET A 33 -6.27 -0.94 -8.58
C MET A 33 -5.63 -2.31 -8.33
N ARG A 34 -6.01 -2.99 -7.24
CA ARG A 34 -5.42 -4.27 -6.82
C ARG A 34 -5.34 -5.32 -7.93
N PRO A 35 -6.35 -5.51 -8.82
CA PRO A 35 -6.22 -6.46 -9.93
C PRO A 35 -5.01 -6.16 -10.81
N ALA A 36 -4.84 -4.91 -11.23
CA ALA A 36 -3.69 -4.49 -12.06
C ALA A 36 -2.36 -4.57 -11.31
N LEU A 37 -2.36 -4.33 -9.99
CA LEU A 37 -1.15 -4.48 -9.17
C LEU A 37 -0.75 -5.95 -9.00
N ARG A 38 -1.70 -6.90 -8.98
CA ARG A 38 -1.41 -8.33 -8.90
C ARG A 38 -0.53 -8.81 -10.05
N ASP A 39 -0.80 -8.29 -11.24
CA ASP A 39 -0.11 -8.69 -12.46
C ASP A 39 1.32 -8.12 -12.57
N VAL A 40 1.65 -7.08 -11.78
CA VAL A 40 2.93 -6.34 -11.87
C VAL A 40 3.80 -6.51 -10.62
N ALA A 41 3.20 -6.69 -9.45
CA ALA A 41 3.89 -6.68 -8.16
C ALA A 41 3.75 -7.99 -7.36
N PHE A 42 3.04 -8.99 -7.89
CA PHE A 42 2.77 -10.26 -7.20
C PHE A 42 2.86 -11.48 -8.14
N ASP A 43 3.55 -11.35 -9.26
CA ASP A 43 3.78 -12.39 -10.27
C ASP A 43 4.85 -13.40 -9.81
N GLY A 44 4.47 -14.25 -8.84
CA GLY A 44 4.98 -15.61 -8.68
C GLY A 44 6.42 -15.84 -8.19
N GLU A 45 7.41 -14.99 -8.53
CA GLU A 45 8.83 -15.36 -8.49
C GLU A 45 9.78 -14.40 -7.73
N GLY A 46 9.28 -13.55 -6.83
CA GLY A 46 10.14 -13.15 -5.69
C GLY A 46 10.07 -11.74 -5.13
N ALA A 47 9.37 -10.79 -5.74
CA ALA A 47 9.19 -9.46 -5.14
C ALA A 47 7.88 -9.39 -4.37
N ARG A 48 7.77 -10.07 -3.21
CA ARG A 48 6.63 -9.81 -2.31
C ARG A 48 6.73 -8.35 -1.85
N ALA A 49 5.75 -7.53 -2.22
CA ALA A 49 5.63 -6.19 -1.70
C ALA A 49 5.64 -6.26 -0.17
N ASN A 50 6.57 -5.58 0.48
CA ASN A 50 6.60 -5.43 1.93
C ASN A 50 5.96 -4.10 2.36
N GLU A 51 5.76 -3.17 1.43
CA GLU A 51 5.12 -1.90 1.70
C GLU A 51 4.21 -1.45 0.55
N ILE A 52 3.02 -0.94 0.92
CA ILE A 52 2.05 -0.31 0.03
C ILE A 52 1.69 1.06 0.63
N ASP A 53 2.15 2.13 0.00
CA ASP A 53 1.88 3.50 0.43
C ASP A 53 0.71 4.10 -0.36
N LEU A 54 -0.39 4.38 0.35
CA LEU A 54 -1.66 4.84 -0.20
C LEU A 54 -1.91 6.33 0.07
N ARG A 55 -0.95 7.03 0.69
CA ARG A 55 -1.10 8.43 1.10
C ARG A 55 -1.22 9.41 -0.06
N PHE A 56 -0.68 9.03 -1.23
CA PHE A 56 -0.72 9.87 -2.42
C PHE A 56 -2.09 9.76 -3.11
N ALA A 57 -2.64 10.90 -3.52
CA ALA A 57 -3.95 10.97 -4.17
C ALA A 57 -3.93 10.41 -5.60
N ASP A 58 -2.81 10.59 -6.30
CA ASP A 58 -2.63 10.34 -7.74
C ASP A 58 -1.90 9.02 -8.05
N ARG A 59 -1.31 8.37 -7.05
CA ARG A 59 -0.49 7.16 -7.24
C ARG A 59 -0.54 6.24 -6.05
N VAL A 60 -0.11 5.00 -6.26
CA VAL A 60 0.22 4.05 -5.19
C VAL A 60 1.68 3.67 -5.35
N ILE A 61 2.43 3.72 -4.25
CA ILE A 61 3.83 3.28 -4.26
C ILE A 61 3.87 1.88 -3.66
N VAL A 62 4.39 0.93 -4.45
CA VAL A 62 4.64 -0.43 -4.00
C VAL A 62 6.14 -0.60 -3.86
N ARG A 63 6.60 -1.09 -2.70
CA ARG A 63 8.01 -1.41 -2.45
C ARG A 63 8.13 -2.88 -2.09
N GLY A 64 9.15 -3.54 -2.63
CA GLY A 64 9.58 -4.88 -2.24
C GLY A 64 10.82 -4.84 -1.35
N ARG A 65 11.16 -5.97 -0.72
CA ARG A 65 12.51 -6.16 -0.17
C ARG A 65 13.51 -6.37 -1.32
N GLY A 66 14.67 -5.74 -1.21
CA GLY A 66 15.83 -6.05 -2.05
C GLY A 66 16.45 -7.40 -1.72
#